data_AF-A0A6N3R0I4-F1
#
_entry.id   AF-A0A6N3R0I4-F1
#
_cell.length_a   1.000
_cell.length_b   1.000
_cell.length_c   1.000
_cell.angle_alpha   90.00
_cell.angle_beta   90.00
_cell.angle_gamma   90.00
#
_symmetry.space_group_name_H-M   'P 1'
#
loop_
_entity.id
_entity.type
_entity.pdbx_description
1 polymer ?
#
loop_
_entity_poly.entity_id
_entity_poly.type
_entity_poly.pdbx_seq_one_letter_code
_entity_poly.pdbx_strand_id
1 'polypeptide(L)' 'MKFDIGADGTVTRIEFIRSEPHHLFDEQVVKAMAKWRFEKDRPCKGVKKTFIFSPSAP' A
#
# COMPACT_ATOMS: atom_id res chain seq x y z
N MET A 1 1.59 -7.19 1.05
CA MET A 1 1.35 -6.19 2.12
C MET A 1 -0.11 -6.20 2.55
N LYS A 2 -0.40 -5.59 3.70
CA LYS A 2 -1.74 -5.43 4.27
C LYS A 2 -1.93 -3.97 4.72
N PHE A 3 -3.15 -3.43 4.60
CA PHE A 3 -3.47 -2.07 5.03
C PHE A 3 -4.96 -1.93 5.33
N ASP A 4 -5.32 -0.81 5.97
CA ASP A 4 -6.71 -0.43 6.26
C ASP A 4 -7.09 0.81 5.44
N ILE A 5 -8.39 0.98 5.19
CA ILE A 5 -9.00 2.14 4.56
C ILE A 5 -9.85 2.85 5.63
N GLY A 6 -9.54 4.12 5.89
CA GLY A 6 -10.28 4.96 6.82
C GLY A 6 -11.63 5.40 6.25
N ALA A 7 -12.50 5.94 7.12
CA ALA A 7 -13.81 6.45 6.69
C ALA A 7 -13.69 7.66 5.74
N ASP A 8 -12.58 8.39 5.79
CA ASP A 8 -12.25 9.48 4.87
C ASP A 8 -11.74 9.00 3.50
N GLY A 9 -11.65 7.68 3.30
CA GLY A 9 -11.15 7.05 2.09
C GLY A 9 -9.62 7.02 1.99
N THR A 10 -8.88 7.39 3.03
CA THR A 10 -7.42 7.34 3.02
C THR A 10 -6.89 5.98 3.49
N VAL A 11 -5.67 5.63 3.08
CA VAL A 11 -5.01 4.42 3.56
C VAL A 11 -4.36 4.66 4.91
N THR A 12 -4.58 3.74 5.84
CA THR A 12 -3.97 3.72 7.17
C THR A 12 -3.38 2.34 7.48
N ARG A 13 -2.58 2.27 8.56
CA ARG A 13 -2.07 1.00 9.12
C ARG A 13 -1.42 0.07 8.08
N ILE A 14 -0.44 0.57 7.33
CA ILE A 14 0.30 -0.21 6.35
C ILE A 14 1.23 -1.21 7.07
N GLU A 15 1.12 -2.49 6.71
CA GLU A 15 1.89 -3.62 7.23
C GLU A 15 2.57 -4.37 6.06
N PHE A 16 3.90 -4.41 6.04
CA PHE A 16 4.68 -5.18 5.07
C PHE A 16 4.82 -6.63 5.53
N ILE A 17 4.07 -7.55 4.90
CA ILE A 17 4.13 -8.99 5.20
C ILE A 17 5.42 -9.63 4.65
N ARG A 18 5.84 -9.21 3.46
CA ARG A 18 7.06 -9.63 2.77
C ARG A 18 7.48 -8.53 1.81
N SER A 19 8.78 -8.25 1.72
CA SER A 19 9.37 -7.27 0.81
C SER A 19 10.70 -7.84 0.31
N GLU A 20 10.86 -7.97 -1.01
CA GLU A 20 12.09 -8.49 -1.62
C GLU A 20 12.49 -7.61 -2.82
N PRO A 21 13.73 -7.09 -2.84
CA PRO A 21 14.74 -7.09 -1.77
C PRO A 21 14.25 -6.38 -0.50
N HIS A 22 14.68 -6.86 0.68
CA HIS A 22 14.21 -6.36 1.97
C HIS A 22 14.36 -4.83 2.08
N HIS A 23 13.26 -4.16 2.45
CA HIS A 23 13.16 -2.72 2.72
C HIS A 23 13.51 -1.77 1.57
N LEU A 24 13.93 -2.26 0.40
CA LEU A 24 14.34 -1.41 -0.73
C LEU A 24 13.16 -0.57 -1.27
N PHE A 25 11.96 -1.14 -1.30
CA PHE A 25 10.78 -0.51 -1.90
C PHE A 25 9.77 0.02 -0.88
N ASP A 26 9.96 -0.26 0.41
CA ASP A 26 8.95 0.01 1.44
C ASP A 26 8.60 1.49 1.51
N GLU A 27 9.60 2.38 1.52
CA GLU A 27 9.39 3.83 1.57
C GLU A 27 8.62 4.34 0.34
N GLN A 28 8.94 3.82 -0.85
CA GLN A 28 8.28 4.23 -2.09
C GLN A 28 6.83 3.74 -2.14
N VAL A 29 6.57 2.54 -1.62
CA VAL A 29 5.21 2.01 -1.45
C VAL A 29 4.41 2.90 -0.50
N VAL A 30 4.96 3.26 0.67
CA VAL A 30 4.27 4.16 1.62
C VAL A 30 3.96 5.51 0.98
N LYS A 31 4.93 6.14 0.31
CA LYS A 31 4.75 7.42 -0.38
C LYS A 31 3.69 7.36 -1.48
N ALA A 32 3.64 6.25 -2.24
CA ALA A 32 2.62 6.04 -3.25
C ALA A 32 1.23 5.87 -2.63
N MET A 33 1.12 5.03 -1.60
CA MET A 33 -0.13 4.74 -0.90
C MET A 33 -0.72 5.92 -0.15
N ALA A 34 0.12 6.83 0.36
CA ALA A 34 -0.34 8.08 0.98
C ALA A 34 -1.20 8.94 0.02
N LYS A 35 -1.03 8.76 -1.29
CA LYS A 35 -1.79 9.47 -2.33
C LYS A 35 -3.09 8.75 -2.71
N TRP A 36 -3.30 7.52 -2.28
CA TRP A 36 -4.49 6.75 -2.64
C TRP A 36 -5.74 7.31 -1.96
N ARG A 37 -6.85 7.30 -2.69
CA ARG A 37 -8.16 7.73 -2.22
C ARG A 37 -9.21 6.70 -2.65
N PHE A 38 -9.94 6.19 -1.67
CA PHE A 38 -11.04 5.25 -1.83
C PHE A 38 -12.37 5.95 -1.58
N GLU A 39 -13.48 5.25 -1.84
CA GLU A 39 -14.82 5.76 -1.56
C GLU A 39 -14.95 6.09 -0.06
N LYS A 40 -15.46 7.29 0.21
CA LYS A 40 -15.73 7.75 1.59
C LYS A 40 -16.87 6.94 2.20
N ASP A 41 -16.89 6.90 3.53
CA ASP A 41 -17.90 6.20 4.33
C ASP A 41 -17.96 4.67 4.09
N ARG A 42 -16.91 4.11 3.46
CA ARG A 42 -16.68 2.66 3.30
C ARG A 42 -15.35 2.22 3.91
N PRO A 43 -15.19 2.31 5.24
CA PRO A 43 -13.98 1.84 5.89
C PRO A 43 -13.82 0.32 5.71
N CYS A 44 -12.59 -0.13 5.49
CA CYS A 44 -12.28 -1.54 5.29
C CYS A 44 -10.97 -1.89 5.97
N LYS A 45 -10.89 -3.05 6.63
CA LYS A 45 -9.70 -3.47 7.37
C LYS A 45 -9.05 -4.69 6.74
N GLY A 46 -7.73 -4.75 6.84
CA GLY A 46 -6.95 -5.92 6.46
C GLY A 46 -6.90 -6.19 4.96
N VAL A 47 -7.02 -5.15 4.13
CA VAL A 47 -6.90 -5.24 2.68
C VAL A 47 -5.51 -5.76 2.31
N LYS A 48 -5.45 -6.86 1.56
CA LYS A 48 -4.18 -7.45 1.11
C LYS A 48 -3.92 -7.12 -0.36
N LYS A 49 -2.71 -6.66 -0.67
CA LYS A 49 -2.21 -6.49 -2.05
C LYS A 49 -0.73 -6.85 -2.20
N THR A 50 -0.37 -7.16 -3.44
CA THR A 50 1.00 -7.49 -3.87
C THR A 50 1.42 -6.46 -4.91
N PHE A 51 2.64 -5.95 -4.77
CA PHE A 51 3.26 -5.00 -5.69
C PHE A 51 4.42 -5.69 -6.37
N ILE A 52 4.51 -5.53 -7.68
CA ILE A 52 5.59 -6.09 -8.49
C ILE A 52 6.30 -4.90 -9.11
N PHE A 53 7.59 -4.76 -8.81
CA PHE A 53 8.46 -3.76 -9.40
C PHE A 53 9.27 -4.44 -10.50
N SER A 54 9.00 -4.06 -11.75
CA SER A 54 9.75 -4.55 -12.90
C SER A 54 10.68 -3.45 -13.38
N PRO A 55 11.97 -3.74 -13.64
CA PRO A 55 12.85 -2.79 -14.31
C PRO A 55 12.26 -2.43 -15.67
N SER A 56 12.43 -1.18 -16.09
CA SER A 56 12.12 -0.79 -17.46
C SER A 56 12.96 -1.64 -18.42
N ALA A 57 12.33 -2.11 -19.49
CA ALA A 57 13.07 -2.75 -20.58
C ALA A 57 14.20 -1.81 -21.06
N PRO A 58 15.39 -2.35 -21.41
CA PRO A 58 16.50 -1.55 -21.90
C PRO A 58 16.16 -0.79 -23.19
#